data_AF-A0A1M5PRX7-F1
#
_entry.id   AF-A0A1M5PRX7-F1
#
_cell.length_a   1.000
_cell.length_b   1.000
_cell.length_c   1.000
_cell.angle_alpha   90.00
_cell.angle_beta   90.00
_cell.angle_gamma   90.00
#
_symmetry.space_group_name_H-M   'P 1'
#
loop_
_entity.id
_entity.type
_entity.pdbx_description
1 polymer ?
#
loop_
_entity_poly.entity_id
_entity_poly.type
_entity_poly.pdbx_seq_one_letter_code
_entity_poly.pdbx_strand_id
1 'polypeptide(L)' 'MRYLLVLWMFLPSWAVAHPGHIIEASGHNHWIALGAIGAAALAALWAKHKEKQQDEAESDEADELEEEPA' A
#
# COMPACT_ATOMS: atom_id res chain seq x y z
N MET A 1 23.05 9.35 -49.78
CA MET A 1 21.63 9.77 -49.71
C MET A 1 20.66 8.58 -49.74
N ARG A 2 20.69 7.68 -50.74
CA ARG A 2 19.73 6.55 -50.83
C ARG A 2 19.75 5.58 -49.63
N TYR A 3 20.93 5.31 -49.06
CA TYR A 3 21.07 4.45 -47.88
C TYR A 3 20.54 5.07 -46.58
N LEU A 4 20.51 6.41 -46.49
CA LEU A 4 19.96 7.11 -45.32
C LEU A 4 18.44 6.94 -45.24
N LEU A 5 17.75 6.91 -46.39
CA LEU A 5 16.30 6.66 -46.44
C LEU A 5 15.95 5.23 -46.02
N VAL A 6 16.77 4.25 -46.43
CA VAL A 6 16.58 2.85 -46.02
C VAL A 6 16.78 2.72 -44.51
N LEU A 7 17.83 3.33 -43.96
CA LEU A 7 18.07 3.34 -42.51
C LEU A 7 16.91 3.98 -41.74
N TRP A 8 16.34 5.07 -42.27
CA TRP A 8 15.22 5.77 -41.65
C TRP A 8 13.93 4.92 -41.57
N MET A 9 13.73 4.01 -42.52
CA MET A 9 12.61 3.07 -42.56
C MET A 9 12.65 2.03 -41.42
N PHE A 10 13.83 1.75 -40.88
CA PHE A 10 14.04 0.81 -39.77
C PHE A 10 14.10 1.51 -38.41
N LEU A 11 14.00 2.84 -38.35
CA LEU A 11 13.86 3.51 -37.07
C LEU A 11 12.48 3.21 -36.49
N PRO A 12 12.39 2.69 -35.26
CA PRO A 12 11.11 2.46 -34.62
C PRO A 12 10.38 3.80 -34.51
N SER A 13 9.21 3.90 -35.12
CA SER A 13 8.33 5.04 -34.91
C SER A 13 7.79 4.95 -33.49
N TRP A 14 7.72 6.10 -32.80
CA TRP A 14 7.03 6.19 -31.52
C TRP A 14 5.54 6.02 -31.80
N ALA A 15 5.06 4.78 -31.76
CA ALA A 15 3.64 4.51 -31.74
C ALA A 15 3.11 5.06 -30.41
N VAL A 16 2.46 6.22 -30.46
CA VAL A 16 1.69 6.76 -29.33
C VAL A 16 0.50 5.83 -29.13
N ALA A 17 0.75 4.70 -28.47
CA ALA A 17 -0.33 3.86 -27.95
C ALA A 17 -1.07 4.72 -26.93
N HIS A 18 -2.35 4.96 -27.16
CA HIS A 18 -3.19 5.72 -26.24
C HIS A 18 -3.00 5.12 -24.83
N PRO A 19 -2.83 5.93 -23.76
CA PRO A 19 -2.61 5.41 -22.40
C PRO A 19 -3.66 4.40 -21.90
N GLY A 20 -4.79 4.27 -22.59
CA GLY A 20 -5.83 3.27 -22.33
C GLY A 20 -5.34 1.82 -22.34
N HIS A 21 -4.37 1.44 -23.17
CA HIS A 21 -3.88 0.05 -23.20
C HIS A 21 -3.03 -0.34 -21.98
N ILE A 22 -2.37 0.62 -21.33
CA ILE A 22 -1.62 0.37 -20.08
C ILE A 22 -2.58 0.24 -18.90
N ILE A 23 -3.69 0.99 -18.95
CA ILE A 23 -4.73 0.96 -17.92
C ILE A 23 -5.48 -0.38 -17.92
N GLU A 24 -5.74 -0.98 -19.09
CA GLU A 24 -6.30 -2.34 -19.18
C GLU A 24 -5.38 -3.40 -18.57
N ALA A 25 -4.06 -3.30 -18.80
CA ALA A 25 -3.06 -4.19 -18.20
C ALA A 25 -2.92 -4.02 -16.67
N SER A 26 -3.24 -2.83 -16.16
CA SER A 26 -3.17 -2.46 -14.74
C SER A 26 -4.49 -2.74 -14.00
N GLY A 27 -5.30 -3.66 -14.52
CA GLY A 27 -6.68 -3.91 -14.10
C GLY A 27 -6.90 -4.10 -12.59
N HIS A 28 -8.16 -3.94 -12.19
CA HIS A 28 -8.75 -3.94 -10.83
C HIS A 28 -8.01 -4.68 -9.71
N ASN A 29 -7.34 -5.80 -9.99
CA ASN A 29 -6.51 -6.55 -9.06
C ASN A 29 -5.43 -5.69 -8.36
N HIS A 30 -4.83 -4.71 -9.05
CA HIS A 30 -3.85 -3.82 -8.42
C HIS A 30 -4.49 -2.91 -7.37
N TRP A 31 -5.66 -2.35 -7.66
CA TRP A 31 -6.40 -1.52 -6.70
C TRP A 31 -6.95 -2.34 -5.53
N ILE A 32 -7.39 -3.58 -5.77
CA ILE A 32 -7.79 -4.51 -4.71
C ILE A 32 -6.59 -4.86 -3.84
N ALA A 33 -5.43 -5.14 -4.44
CA ALA A 33 -4.21 -5.43 -3.70
C ALA A 33 -3.78 -4.23 -2.83
N LEU A 34 -3.79 -3.01 -3.39
CA LEU A 34 -3.51 -1.79 -2.63
C LEU A 34 -4.54 -1.56 -1.52
N GLY A 35 -5.82 -1.80 -1.78
CA GLY A 35 -6.88 -1.73 -0.78
C GLY A 35 -6.68 -2.72 0.36
N ALA A 36 -6.31 -3.97 0.05
CA ALA A 36 -6.03 -5.00 1.04
C ALA A 36 -4.81 -4.66 1.90
N ILE A 37 -3.72 -4.16 1.30
CA ILE A 37 -2.52 -3.71 2.01
C ILE A 37 -2.87 -2.54 2.94
N GLY A 38 -3.63 -1.55 2.46
CA GLY A 38 -4.07 -0.42 3.26
C GLY A 38 -4.94 -0.84 4.45
N ALA A 39 -5.89 -1.76 4.23
CA ALA A 39 -6.74 -2.30 5.29
C ALA A 39 -5.93 -3.07 6.35
N ALA A 40 -4.97 -3.90 5.93
CA ALA A 40 -4.10 -4.62 6.86
C ALA A 40 -3.24 -3.67 7.71
N ALA A 41 -2.71 -2.60 7.12
CA ALA A 41 -1.92 -1.60 7.84
C ALA A 41 -2.76 -0.87 8.91
N LEU A 42 -4.00 -0.48 8.57
CA LEU A 42 -4.92 0.15 9.53
C LEU A 42 -5.29 -0.80 10.67
N ALA A 43 -5.58 -2.07 10.36
CA ALA A 43 -5.88 -3.08 11.37
C ALA A 43 -4.70 -3.31 12.32
N ALA A 44 -3.47 -3.36 11.81
CA ALA A 44 -2.27 -3.51 12.63
C ALA A 44 -2.04 -2.30 13.56
N LEU A 45 -2.22 -1.08 13.05
CA LEU A 45 -2.13 0.14 13.87
C LEU A 45 -3.20 0.18 14.96
N TRP A 46 -4.43 -0.22 14.62
CA TRP A 46 -5.53 -0.26 15.59
C TRP A 46 -5.31 -1.32 16.68
N ALA A 47 -4.85 -2.52 16.30
CA ALA A 47 -4.53 -3.59 17.25
C ALA A 47 -3.45 -3.15 18.24
N LYS A 48 -2.35 -2.55 17.76
CA LYS A 48 -1.29 -2.00 18.62
C LYS A 48 -1.79 -0.90 19.55
N HIS A 49 -2.68 -0.03 19.06
CA HIS A 49 -3.25 1.03 19.90
C HIS A 49 -4.12 0.45 21.03
N LYS A 50 -4.88 -0.61 20.74
CA LYS A 50 -5.71 -1.29 21.72
C LYS A 50 -4.89 -2.03 22.79
N GLU A 51 -3.82 -2.70 22.39
CA GLU A 51 -2.87 -3.35 23.30
C GLU A 51 -2.30 -2.33 24.31
N LYS A 52 -1.80 -1.18 23.83
CA LYS A 52 -1.32 -0.11 24.72
C LYS A 52 -2.37 0.35 25.75
N GLN A 53 -3.64 0.47 25.33
CA GLN A 53 -4.70 0.87 26.26
C GLN A 53 -5.07 -0.22 27.27
N GLN A 54 -4.91 -1.50 26.90
CA GLN A 54 -5.11 -2.60 27.84
C GLN A 54 -3.96 -2.68 28.85
N ASP A 55 -2.72 -2.51 28.40
CA ASP A 55 -1.55 -2.47 29.29
C ASP A 55 -1.61 -1.29 30.28
N GLU A 56 -2.05 -0.10 29.83
CA GLU A 56 -2.27 1.06 30.72
C GLU A 56 -3.39 0.80 31.72
N ALA A 57 -4.48 0.14 31.32
CA ALA A 57 -5.58 -0.18 32.23
C ALA A 57 -5.21 -1.26 33.27
N GLU A 58 -4.48 -2.30 32.87
CA GLU A 58 -4.01 -3.34 33.79
C GLU A 58 -2.94 -2.82 34.76
N SER A 59 -2.13 -1.85 34.33
CA SER A 59 -1.19 -1.14 35.21
C SER A 59 -1.89 -0.25 36.23
N ASP A 60 -2.96 0.47 35.85
CA ASP A 60 -3.76 1.27 36.78
C ASP A 60 -4.51 0.39 37.80
N GLU A 61 -5.08 -0.72 37.36
CA GLU A 61 -5.77 -1.67 38.27
C GLU A 61 -4.80 -2.36 39.24
N ALA A 62 -3.57 -2.65 38.81
CA ALA A 62 -2.54 -3.23 39.69
C ALA A 62 -2.05 -2.23 40.76
N ASP A 63 -1.90 -0.96 40.41
CA ASP A 63 -1.50 0.11 41.34
C ASP A 63 -2.61 0.39 42.38
N GLU A 64 -3.88 0.36 41.96
CA GLU A 64 -5.04 0.57 42.84
C GLU A 64 -5.25 -0.59 43.84
N LEU A 65 -4.84 -1.82 43.49
CA LEU A 65 -4.89 -3.00 44.37
C LEU A 65 -3.71 -3.07 45.36
N GLU A 66 -2.56 -2.45 45.06
CA GLU A 66 -1.42 -2.37 45.98
C GLU A 66 -1.58 -1.24 47.03
N GLU A 67 -2.43 -0.24 46.78
CA GLU A 67 -2.69 0.88 47.70
C GLU A 67 -3.81 0.61 48.73
N GLU A 68 -4.46 -0.56 48.75
CA GLU A 68 -5.42 -0.94 49.81
C GLU A 68 -4.72 -1.75 50.93
N PRO A 69 -4.22 -1.12 52.04
CA PRO A 69 -3.66 -1.86 53.15
C PRO A 69 -4.77 -2.57 53.93
N ALA A 70 -4.57 -3.88 54.17
CA ALA A 70 -5.40 -4.75 55.01
C ALA A 70 -5.43 -4.35 56.50
#